data_AF-A0A954LFH3-F1
#
_entry.id   AF-A0A954LFH3-F1
#
_cell.length_a   1.000
_cell.length_b   1.000
_cell.length_c   1.000
_cell.angle_alpha   90.00
_cell.angle_beta   90.00
_cell.angle_gamma   90.00
#
_symmetry.space_group_name_H-M   'P 1'
#
loop_
_entity.id
_entity.type
_entity.pdbx_description
1 polymer ?
#
loop_
_entity_poly.entity_id
_entity_poly.type
_entity_poly.pdbx_seq_one_letter_code
_entity_poly.pdbx_strand_id
1 'polypeptide(L)' 'MTGSIPWKSEAWIDHTQTMLNSFRHFVGRELIDRTASPEQQAEFLFYAPFVVVSHGTEADPILNYGNQAALDLWQFELE' A
#
# COMPACT_ATOMS: atom_id res chain seq x y z
N MET A 1 -23.27 -1.18 4.90
CA MET A 1 -22.16 -1.27 5.87
C MET A 1 -21.16 -0.20 5.46
N THR A 2 -20.92 0.80 6.31
CA THR A 2 -19.88 1.81 6.04
C THR A 2 -18.54 1.10 6.10
N GLY A 3 -18.07 0.58 4.96
CA GLY A 3 -16.78 -0.09 4.87
C GLY A 3 -15.71 0.86 5.39
N SER A 4 -14.98 0.44 6.42
CA SER A 4 -13.86 1.21 6.93
C SER A 4 -12.90 1.44 5.78
N ILE A 5 -12.43 2.67 5.62
CA ILE A 5 -11.43 3.01 4.63
C ILE A 5 -10.09 2.52 5.19
N PRO A 6 -9.51 1.42 4.68
CA PRO A 6 -8.41 0.71 5.35
C PRO A 6 -7.17 1.61 5.52
N TRP A 7 -6.93 2.46 4.52
CA TRP A 7 -5.79 3.37 4.46
C TRP A 7 -5.84 4.55 5.43
N LYS A 8 -6.94 4.74 6.16
CA LYS A 8 -7.03 5.75 7.22
C LYS A 8 -6.52 5.28 8.58
N SER A 9 -6.30 3.98 8.75
CA SER A 9 -5.78 3.46 10.02
C SER A 9 -4.30 3.81 10.20
N GLU A 10 -3.88 4.11 11.43
CA GLU A 10 -2.49 4.45 11.76
C GLU A 10 -1.52 3.34 11.30
N ALA A 11 -1.86 2.08 11.55
CA ALA A 11 -1.07 0.93 11.12
C ALA A 11 -0.89 0.87 9.59
N TRP A 12 -1.93 1.19 8.81
CA TRP A 12 -1.83 1.21 7.36
C TRP A 12 -0.99 2.38 6.85
N ILE A 13 -1.13 3.55 7.47
CA ILE A 13 -0.31 4.73 7.15
C ILE A 13 1.16 4.41 7.40
N ASP A 14 1.50 3.83 8.55
CA ASP A 14 2.88 3.45 8.90
C ASP A 14 3.46 2.40 7.95
N HIS A 15 2.67 1.38 7.60
CA HIS A 15 3.06 0.37 6.63
C HIS A 15 3.29 0.99 5.24
N THR A 16 2.41 1.91 4.81
CA THR A 16 2.56 2.67 3.56
C THR A 16 3.87 3.47 3.55
N GLN A 17 4.19 4.16 4.65
CA GLN A 17 5.46 4.90 4.75
C GLN A 17 6.66 3.97 4.67
N THR A 18 6.61 2.81 5.32
CA THR A 18 7.66 1.79 5.26
C THR A 18 7.89 1.30 3.83
N MET A 19 6.83 0.97 3.11
CA MET A 19 6.93 0.53 1.71
C MET A 19 7.49 1.61 0.79
N LEU A 20 7.01 2.85 0.91
CA LEU A 20 7.45 3.96 0.07
C LEU A 20 8.91 4.33 0.33
N ASN A 21 9.35 4.32 1.59
CA ASN A 21 10.74 4.55 1.97
C ASN A 21 11.65 3.41 1.47
N SER A 22 11.21 2.15 1.60
CA SER A 22 11.93 0.98 1.09
C SER A 22 12.10 1.05 -0.43
N PHE A 23 11.02 1.35 -1.16
CA PHE A 23 11.06 1.51 -2.61
C PHE A 23 12.05 2.58 -3.04
N ARG A 24 12.00 3.78 -2.42
CA ARG A 24 12.97 4.85 -2.69
C ARG A 24 14.40 4.41 -2.42
N HIS A 25 14.63 3.72 -1.30
CA HIS A 25 15.98 3.28 -0.90
C HIS A 25 16.59 2.29 -1.91
N PHE A 26 15.83 1.28 -2.34
CA PHE A 26 16.35 0.22 -3.21
C PHE A 26 16.24 0.51 -4.71
N VAL A 27 15.22 1.27 -5.15
CA VAL A 27 14.97 1.57 -6.57
C VAL A 27 15.52 2.94 -6.97
N GLY A 28 15.75 3.85 -6.01
CA GLY A 28 16.37 5.15 -6.26
C GLY A 28 15.44 6.23 -6.84
N ARG A 29 14.13 5.98 -6.89
CA ARG A 29 13.10 6.96 -7.30
C ARG A 29 11.86 6.84 -6.43
N GLU A 30 11.04 7.87 -6.40
CA GLU A 30 9.76 7.82 -5.71
C GLU A 30 8.74 6.97 -6.48
N LEU A 31 7.97 6.15 -5.77
CA LEU A 31 6.88 5.36 -6.37
C LEU A 31 5.66 6.22 -6.71
N ILE A 32 5.38 7.20 -5.87
CA ILE A 32 4.31 8.20 -6.00
C ILE A 32 4.83 9.57 -5.58
N ASP A 33 4.08 10.64 -5.80
CA ASP A 33 4.41 11.95 -5.22
C ASP A 33 4.41 11.89 -3.68
N ARG A 34 5.43 12.48 -3.07
CA ARG A 34 5.68 12.48 -1.62
C ARG A 34 5.51 13.85 -0.97
N THR A 35 4.94 14.83 -1.68
CA THR A 35 4.70 16.19 -1.15
C THR A 35 3.50 16.30 -0.21
N ALA A 36 2.56 15.35 -0.28
CA ALA A 36 1.35 15.30 0.55
C ALA A 36 1.61 14.75 1.97
N SER A 37 0.60 14.79 2.86
CA SER A 37 0.72 14.21 4.21
C SER A 37 0.83 12.68 4.17
N PRO A 38 1.31 12.02 5.24
CA PRO A 38 1.39 10.55 5.29
C PRO A 38 0.05 9.83 5.04
N GLU A 39 -1.05 10.37 5.56
CA GLU A 39 -2.41 9.86 5.31
C GLU A 39 -2.79 9.98 3.82
N GLN A 40 -2.57 11.15 3.22
CA GLN A 40 -2.85 11.38 1.80
C GLN A 40 -1.99 10.51 0.90
N GLN A 41 -0.74 10.25 1.29
CA GLN A 41 0.12 9.31 0.56
C GLN A 41 -0.39 7.87 0.65
N ALA A 42 -0.97 7.47 1.79
CA ALA A 42 -1.61 6.16 1.94
C ALA A 42 -2.84 6.03 1.03
N GLU A 43 -3.67 7.08 0.95
CA GLU A 43 -4.78 7.18 0.01
C GLU A 43 -4.31 7.08 -1.45
N PHE A 44 -3.31 7.87 -1.83
CA PHE A 44 -2.78 7.90 -3.19
C PHE A 44 -2.16 6.56 -3.61
N LEU A 45 -1.44 5.90 -2.70
CA LEU A 45 -0.89 4.58 -2.98
C LEU A 45 -2.00 3.53 -3.12
N PHE A 46 -3.03 3.59 -2.26
CA PHE A 46 -4.15 2.67 -2.30
C PHE A 46 -4.94 2.76 -3.62
N TYR A 47 -5.13 3.98 -4.15
CA TYR A 47 -5.83 4.21 -5.41
C TYR A 47 -4.90 4.38 -6.62
N ALA A 48 -3.62 4.02 -6.51
CA ALA A 48 -2.68 4.10 -7.62
C ALA A 48 -3.16 3.26 -8.81
N PRO A 49 -2.99 3.72 -10.07
CA PRO A 49 -3.53 3.05 -11.27
C PRO A 49 -2.70 1.83 -11.70
N PHE A 50 -1.94 1.23 -10.79
CA PHE A 50 -1.11 0.05 -11.00
C PHE A 50 -1.11 -0.80 -9.73
N VAL A 51 -0.80 -2.09 -9.88
CA VAL A 51 -0.77 -3.04 -8.77
C VAL A 51 0.40 -2.72 -7.83
N VAL A 52 0.10 -2.62 -6.54
CA VAL A 52 1.07 -2.55 -5.45
C VAL A 52 0.74 -3.64 -4.44
N VAL A 53 1.72 -4.49 -4.16
CA VAL A 53 1.65 -5.54 -3.14
C VAL A 53 2.92 -5.56 -2.31
N SER A 54 2.83 -6.00 -1.06
CA SER A 54 4.00 -6.35 -0.26
C SER A 54 3.80 -7.67 0.47
N HIS A 55 4.90 -8.27 0.90
CA HIS A 55 4.94 -9.50 1.70
C HIS A 55 6.06 -9.42 2.74
N GLY A 56 6.11 -10.37 3.66
CA GLY A 56 7.19 -10.50 4.63
C GLY A 56 8.45 -11.15 4.05
N THR A 57 9.22 -11.82 4.88
CA THR A 57 10.48 -12.49 4.48
C THR A 57 10.37 -14.02 4.47
N GLU A 58 9.16 -14.53 4.62
CA GLU A 58 8.84 -15.95 4.62
C GLU A 58 9.24 -16.60 3.29
N ALA A 59 9.62 -17.88 3.35
CA ALA A 59 9.99 -18.65 2.15
C ALA A 59 8.82 -18.83 1.17
N ASP A 60 7.60 -18.91 1.72
CA ASP A 60 6.35 -18.85 0.96
C ASP A 60 5.67 -17.50 1.29
N PRO A 61 5.73 -16.51 0.40
CA PRO A 61 5.37 -15.14 0.73
C PRO A 61 3.85 -15.00 0.92
N ILE A 62 3.46 -14.51 2.09
CA ILE A 62 2.08 -14.11 2.37
C ILE A 62 1.96 -12.62 2.11
N LEU A 63 1.02 -12.23 1.24
CA LEU A 63 0.75 -10.83 0.97
C LEU A 63 0.20 -10.15 2.23
N ASN A 64 0.86 -9.07 2.65
CA ASN A 64 0.49 -8.27 3.82
C ASN A 64 0.02 -6.86 3.44
N TYR A 65 -0.03 -6.57 2.14
CA TYR A 65 -0.62 -5.36 1.57
C TYR A 65 -1.08 -5.64 0.14
N GLY A 66 -2.22 -5.07 -0.23
CA GLY A 66 -2.69 -4.94 -1.60
C GLY A 66 -3.44 -3.63 -1.77
N ASN A 67 -3.11 -2.86 -2.80
CA ASN A 67 -3.88 -1.67 -3.16
C ASN A 67 -5.18 -2.03 -3.91
N GLN A 68 -6.04 -1.05 -4.20
CA GLN A 68 -7.32 -1.33 -4.87
C GLN A 68 -7.14 -2.06 -6.20
N ALA A 69 -6.14 -1.68 -7.00
CA ALA A 69 -5.86 -2.35 -8.27
C ALA A 69 -5.47 -3.84 -8.09
N ALA A 70 -4.75 -4.18 -7.01
CA ALA A 70 -4.47 -5.57 -6.66
C ALA A 70 -5.75 -6.33 -6.29
N LEU A 71 -6.55 -5.75 -5.39
CA LEU A 71 -7.80 -6.36 -4.92
C LEU A 71 -8.77 -6.63 -6.08
N ASP A 72 -8.92 -5.68 -6.99
CA ASP A 72 -9.76 -5.82 -8.19
C ASP A 72 -9.24 -6.92 -9.13
N LEU A 73 -7.92 -6.98 -9.35
CA LEU A 73 -7.29 -7.98 -10.22
C LEU A 73 -7.51 -9.41 -9.70
N TRP A 74 -7.39 -9.60 -8.39
CA TRP A 74 -7.53 -10.91 -7.74
C TRP A 74 -8.94 -11.18 -7.18
N GLN A 75 -9.89 -10.27 -7.40
CA GLN A 75 -11.27 -10.38 -6.91
C GLN A 75 -11.34 -10.66 -5.40
N PHE A 76 -10.52 -9.93 -4.64
CA PHE A 76 -10.37 -10.11 -3.21
C PHE A 76 -10.96 -8.93 -2.44
N GLU A 77 -11.46 -9.18 -1.23
CA GLU A 77 -11.89 -8.14 -0.30
C GLU A 77 -10.95 -8.15 0.91
N LEU A 78 -10.72 -6.98 1.51
CA LEU A 78 -9.99 -6.90 2.78
C LEU A 78 -10.89 -7.45 3.90
N GLU A 79 -10.35 -8.35 4.71
CA GLU A 79 -11.01 -8.93 5.89
C GLU A 79 -10.97 -8.00 7.11
#